data_AF-A0A7C1V8U7-F1
#
_entry.id   AF-A0A7C1V8U7-F1
#
_cell.length_a   1.000
_cell.length_b   1.000
_cell.length_c   1.000
_cell.angle_alpha   90.00
_cell.angle_beta   90.00
_cell.angle_gamma   90.00
#
_symmetry.space_group_name_H-M   'P 1'
#
loop_
_entity.id
_entity.type
_entity.pdbx_description
1 polymer ?
#
loop_
_entity_poly.entity_id
_entity_poly.type
_entity_poly.pdbx_seq_one_letter_code
_entity_poly.pdbx_strand_id
1 'polypeptide(L)'
;MKFIAETFISFCELAEAEGRLLKRKMVETTGVIMLMLVGVVLLATAIALALTAVHYIFATWFTMPVAFFATSLVCLSIAGGVLWSAMRLYNKV
;
A
#
# COMPACT_ATOMS: atom_id res chain seq x y z
N MET A 1 -41.00 -7.05 -34.84
CA MET A 1 -39.98 -6.01 -35.07
C MET A 1 -39.76 -5.08 -33.87
N LYS A 2 -40.80 -4.73 -33.08
CA LYS A 2 -40.62 -3.89 -31.86
C LYS A 2 -39.82 -4.55 -30.72
N PHE A 3 -40.02 -5.84 -30.51
CA PHE A 3 -39.41 -6.57 -29.39
C PHE A 3 -37.88 -6.62 -29.40
N ILE A 4 -37.27 -6.67 -30.61
CA ILE A 4 -35.81 -6.73 -30.80
C ILE A 4 -35.19 -5.35 -30.52
N ALA A 5 -35.89 -4.27 -30.88
CA ALA A 5 -35.44 -2.91 -30.62
C ALA A 5 -35.48 -2.58 -29.12
N GLU A 6 -36.53 -3.00 -28.40
CA GLU A 6 -36.64 -2.81 -26.94
C GLU A 6 -35.57 -3.57 -26.15
N THR A 7 -35.24 -4.80 -26.57
CA THR A 7 -34.14 -5.55 -25.94
C THR A 7 -32.78 -4.90 -26.20
N PHE A 8 -32.55 -4.37 -27.40
CA PHE A 8 -31.31 -3.66 -27.73
C PHE A 8 -31.15 -2.34 -26.96
N ILE A 9 -32.24 -1.60 -26.80
CA ILE A 9 -32.27 -0.34 -26.03
C ILE A 9 -32.02 -0.63 -24.55
N SER A 10 -32.67 -1.66 -23.99
CA SER A 10 -32.45 -2.10 -22.61
C SER A 10 -31.00 -2.55 -22.35
N PHE A 11 -30.37 -3.23 -23.33
CA PHE A 11 -28.96 -3.62 -23.23
C PHE A 11 -28.01 -2.41 -23.22
N CYS A 12 -28.31 -1.39 -24.04
CA CYS A 12 -27.53 -0.14 -24.05
C CYS A 12 -27.67 0.64 -22.75
N GLU A 13 -28.87 0.74 -22.18
CA GLU A 13 -29.08 1.39 -20.87
C GLU A 13 -28.36 0.65 -19.74
N LEU A 14 -28.33 -0.70 -19.78
CA LEU A 14 -27.59 -1.51 -18.83
C LEU A 14 -26.07 -1.27 -18.94
N ALA A 15 -25.54 -1.26 -20.17
CA ALA A 15 -24.12 -1.00 -20.43
C ALA A 15 -23.70 0.43 -20.03
N GLU A 16 -24.58 1.42 -20.22
CA GLU A 16 -24.34 2.80 -19.80
C GLU A 16 -24.40 2.95 -18.27
N ALA A 17 -25.31 2.22 -17.60
CA ALA A 17 -25.38 2.17 -16.15
C ALA A 17 -24.13 1.53 -15.52
N GLU A 18 -23.66 0.41 -16.06
CA GLU A 18 -22.41 -0.23 -15.63
C GLU A 18 -21.18 0.62 -15.98
N GLY A 19 -21.14 1.23 -17.16
CA GLY A 19 -20.07 2.14 -17.58
C GLY A 19 -19.94 3.36 -16.67
N ARG A 20 -21.07 3.91 -16.19
CA ARG A 20 -21.10 5.05 -15.26
C ARG A 20 -20.69 4.64 -13.85
N LEU A 21 -21.05 3.44 -13.40
CA LEU A 21 -20.55 2.83 -12.15
C LEU A 21 -19.04 2.56 -12.21
N LEU A 22 -18.54 2.04 -13.33
CA LEU A 22 -17.12 1.83 -13.59
C LEU A 22 -16.34 3.14 -13.58
N LYS A 23 -16.82 4.19 -14.25
CA LYS A 23 -16.17 5.51 -14.28
C LYS A 23 -16.01 6.10 -12.87
N ARG A 24 -17.06 5.97 -12.03
CA ARG A 24 -17.06 6.48 -10.65
C ARG A 24 -16.14 5.68 -9.74
N LYS A 25 -16.17 4.34 -9.83
CA LYS A 25 -15.23 3.46 -9.12
C LYS A 25 -13.78 3.68 -9.58
N MET A 26 -13.54 3.92 -10.86
CA MET A 26 -12.19 4.11 -11.40
C MET A 26 -11.55 5.38 -10.86
N VAL A 27 -12.28 6.51 -10.83
CA VAL A 27 -11.79 7.78 -10.25
C VAL A 27 -11.53 7.64 -8.74
N GLU A 28 -12.42 6.97 -8.01
CA GLU A 28 -12.23 6.69 -6.58
C GLU A 28 -11.01 5.78 -6.34
N THR A 29 -10.86 4.72 -7.15
CA THR A 29 -9.74 3.78 -7.05
C THR A 29 -8.42 4.45 -7.40
N THR A 30 -8.37 5.30 -8.42
CA THR A 30 -7.17 6.09 -8.77
C THR A 30 -6.80 7.05 -7.64
N GLY A 31 -7.78 7.71 -7.02
CA GLY A 31 -7.56 8.57 -5.86
C GLY A 31 -6.99 7.80 -4.66
N VAL A 32 -7.56 6.63 -4.36
CA VAL A 32 -7.07 5.74 -3.27
C VAL A 32 -5.67 5.22 -3.56
N ILE A 33 -5.36 4.81 -4.79
CA ILE A 33 -4.02 4.36 -5.19
C ILE A 33 -3.01 5.50 -5.04
N MET A 34 -3.35 6.71 -5.46
CA MET A 34 -2.46 7.86 -5.34
C MET A 34 -2.19 8.24 -3.88
N LEU A 35 -3.22 8.23 -3.03
CA LEU A 35 -3.09 8.43 -1.59
C LEU A 35 -2.26 7.33 -0.92
N MET A 36 -2.46 6.06 -1.31
CA MET A 36 -1.64 4.95 -0.83
C MET A 36 -0.18 5.12 -1.22
N LEU A 37 0.10 5.53 -2.46
CA LEU A 37 1.47 5.73 -2.94
C LEU A 37 2.18 6.83 -2.14
N VAL A 38 1.51 7.96 -1.91
CA VAL A 38 2.01 9.03 -1.04
C VAL A 38 2.26 8.50 0.38
N GLY A 39 1.32 7.71 0.93
CA GLY A 39 1.47 7.08 2.23
C GLY A 39 2.68 6.15 2.32
N VAL A 40 2.93 5.33 1.29
CA VAL A 40 4.09 4.43 1.21
C VAL A 40 5.40 5.22 1.17
N VAL A 41 5.45 6.30 0.39
CA VAL A 41 6.66 7.16 0.33
C VAL A 41 6.93 7.80 1.69
N LEU A 42 5.92 8.37 2.34
CA LEU A 42 6.08 8.97 3.67
C LEU A 42 6.52 7.93 4.70
N LEU A 43 5.91 6.75 4.69
CA LEU A 43 6.27 5.67 5.61
C LEU A 43 7.71 5.17 5.37
N ALA A 44 8.13 5.02 4.12
CA ALA A 44 9.50 4.67 3.77
C ALA A 44 10.51 5.73 4.26
N THR A 45 10.19 7.02 4.06
CA THR A 45 11.05 8.11 4.54
C THR A 45 11.16 8.14 6.07
N ALA A 46 10.07 7.89 6.78
CA ALA A 46 10.06 7.81 8.24
C ALA A 46 10.92 6.65 8.76
N ILE A 47 10.83 5.47 8.13
CA ILE A 47 11.67 4.31 8.46
C ILE A 47 13.15 4.63 8.23
N ALA A 48 13.49 5.24 7.10
CA ALA A 48 14.87 5.61 6.78
C ALA A 48 15.45 6.59 7.82
N LEU A 49 14.70 7.64 8.19
CA LEU A 49 15.10 8.57 9.23
C LEU A 49 15.24 7.90 10.60
N ALA A 50 14.31 7.01 10.96
CA ALA A 50 14.38 6.26 12.22
C ALA A 50 15.63 5.38 12.29
N LEU A 51 15.94 4.63 11.22
CA LEU A 51 17.16 3.82 11.13
C LEU A 51 18.42 4.68 11.21
N THR A 52 18.42 5.85 10.57
CA THR A 52 19.56 6.79 10.61
C THR A 52 19.77 7.33 12.02
N ALA A 53 18.69 7.69 12.73
CA ALA A 53 18.75 8.16 14.11
C ALA A 53 19.25 7.05 15.05
N VAL A 54 18.74 5.83 14.91
CA VAL A 54 19.20 4.67 15.69
C VAL A 54 20.69 4.41 15.43
N HIS A 55 21.13 4.45 14.17
CA HIS A 55 22.53 4.27 13.82
C HIS A 55 23.42 5.36 14.43
N TYR A 56 22.99 6.63 14.35
CA TYR A 56 23.72 7.73 14.94
C TYR A 56 23.88 7.57 16.46
N ILE A 57 22.80 7.19 17.16
CA ILE A 57 22.85 6.90 18.60
C ILE A 57 23.86 5.78 18.87
N PHE A 58 23.78 4.64 18.18
CA PHE A 58 24.74 3.55 18.42
C PHE A 58 26.17 3.94 18.07
N ALA A 59 26.39 4.72 17.02
CA ALA A 59 27.71 5.19 16.60
C ALA A 59 28.33 6.20 17.58
N THR A 60 27.52 6.93 18.36
CA THR A 60 28.05 7.84 19.40
C THR A 60 28.55 7.12 20.65
N TRP A 61 28.00 5.94 20.98
CA TRP A 61 28.34 5.21 22.20
C TRP A 61 29.25 3.99 21.96
N PHE A 62 29.28 3.44 20.75
CA PHE A 62 30.02 2.21 20.43
C PHE A 62 30.95 2.37 19.22
N THR A 63 31.90 1.44 19.09
CA THR A 63 32.72 1.29 17.88
C THR A 63 31.86 0.94 16.67
N MET A 64 32.19 1.53 15.51
CA MET A 64 31.52 1.34 14.20
C MET A 64 30.96 -0.06 13.93
N PRO A 65 31.72 -1.18 14.07
CA PRO A 65 31.18 -2.52 13.79
C PRO A 65 30.02 -2.94 14.69
N VAL A 66 30.04 -2.56 15.99
CA VAL A 66 28.98 -2.89 16.94
C VAL A 66 27.72 -2.08 16.64
N ALA A 67 27.87 -0.83 16.21
CA ALA A 67 26.75 0.02 15.82
C ALA A 67 26.00 -0.54 14.59
N PHE A 68 26.72 -1.02 13.57
CA PHE A 68 26.11 -1.68 12.42
C PHE A 68 25.36 -2.97 12.82
N PHE A 69 25.96 -3.79 13.67
CA PHE A 69 25.32 -5.02 14.17
C PHE A 69 24.05 -4.74 14.99
N ALA A 70 24.06 -3.72 15.85
CA ALA A 70 22.88 -3.33 16.61
C ALA A 70 21.76 -2.80 15.69
N THR A 71 22.10 -1.97 14.70
CA THR A 71 21.10 -1.47 13.73
C THR A 71 20.52 -2.57 12.84
N SER A 72 21.30 -3.58 12.49
CA SER A 72 20.80 -4.70 11.69
C SER A 72 19.81 -5.55 12.48
N LEU A 73 20.02 -5.78 13.78
CA LEU A 73 19.06 -6.44 14.65
C LEU A 73 17.74 -5.69 14.76
N VAL A 74 17.79 -4.36 14.90
CA VAL A 74 16.58 -3.51 14.91
C VAL A 74 15.84 -3.63 13.58
N CYS A 75 16.55 -3.56 12.46
CA CYS A 75 15.96 -3.72 11.13
C CYS A 75 15.30 -5.10 10.95
N LEU A 76 15.97 -6.17 11.40
CA LEU A 76 15.48 -7.55 11.31
C LEU A 76 14.22 -7.76 12.17
N SER A 77 14.14 -7.12 13.34
CA SER A 77 12.96 -7.12 14.21
C SER A 77 11.76 -6.45 13.54
N ILE A 78 11.97 -5.28 12.92
CA ILE A 78 10.94 -4.54 12.19
C ILE A 78 10.46 -5.36 10.98
N ALA A 79 11.38 -5.90 10.19
CA ALA A 79 11.06 -6.73 9.03
C ALA A 79 10.25 -7.97 9.43
N GLY A 80 10.63 -8.65 10.52
CA GLY A 80 9.88 -9.77 11.08
C GLY A 80 8.45 -9.38 11.50
N GLY A 81 8.27 -8.24 12.17
CA GLY A 81 6.96 -7.74 12.57
C GLY A 81 6.05 -7.39 11.38
N VAL A 82 6.61 -6.78 10.34
CA VAL A 82 5.89 -6.48 9.10
C VAL A 82 5.49 -7.77 8.38
N LEU A 83 6.40 -8.74 8.27
CA LEU A 83 6.14 -10.03 7.63
C LEU A 83 5.04 -10.81 8.37
N TRP A 84 5.07 -10.82 9.71
CA TRP A 84 4.04 -11.45 10.52
C TRP A 84 2.67 -10.80 10.34
N SER A 85 2.63 -9.47 10.30
CA SER A 85 1.40 -8.72 10.04
C SER A 85 0.83 -9.02 8.63
N ALA A 86 1.71 -9.10 7.62
CA ALA A 86 1.33 -9.46 6.27
C ALA A 86 0.78 -10.89 6.18
N MET A 87 1.45 -11.86 6.81
CA MET A 87 0.97 -13.26 6.86
C MET A 87 -0.35 -13.39 7.60
N ARG A 88 -0.55 -12.64 8.69
CA ARG A 88 -1.81 -12.64 9.44
C ARG A 88 -2.96 -12.05 8.63
N LEU A 89 -2.69 -11.04 7.81
CA LEU A 89 -3.68 -10.45 6.92
C LEU A 89 -4.03 -11.41 5.78
N TYR A 90 -3.01 -12.04 5.17
CA TYR A 90 -3.20 -13.05 4.13
C TYR A 90 -4.04 -14.24 4.62
N ASN A 91 -3.75 -14.78 5.82
CA ASN A 91 -4.51 -15.90 6.39
C ASN A 91 -5.94 -15.53 6.86
N LYS A 92 -6.31 -14.25 6.90
CA LYS A 92 -7.65 -13.79 7.26
C LYS A 92 -8.57 -13.56 6.05
N VAL A 93 -8.00 -13.51 4.85
CA VAL A 93 -8.71 -13.38 3.56
C VAL A 93 -9.04 -14.77 3.04
#